data_AF-A0A089I429-F1
#
_entry.id   AF-A0A089I429-F1
#
_cell.length_a   1.000
_cell.length_b   1.000
_cell.length_c   1.000
_cell.angle_alpha   90.00
_cell.angle_beta   90.00
_cell.angle_gamma   90.00
#
_symmetry.space_group_name_H-M   'P 1'
#
loop_
_entity.id
_entity.type
_entity.pdbx_description
1 polymer ?
#
loop_
_entity_poly.entity_id
_entity_poly.type
_entity_poly.pdbx_seq_one_letter_code
_entity_poly.pdbx_strand_id
1 'polypeptide(L)'
;MRNQPFDIQVSFTCQECEQKIAVDLGGEPLSVVCCSQCNKTFTVMRPAIAEEILIDWENEALIQKIRAEKSQSDSSSLLSLVIKVIELLTWRDKGNGQVEAIREMRKWLIDHEEVPPLAELIQLDANQRSNKREWRK
;
A
#
# COMPACT_ATOMS: atom_id res chain seq x y z
N MET A 1 15.18 7.36 -30.00
CA MET A 1 16.45 7.96 -29.54
C MET A 1 17.37 6.83 -29.10
N ARG A 2 18.68 6.98 -29.29
CA ARG A 2 19.66 5.89 -29.16
C ARG A 2 19.77 5.42 -27.71
N ASN A 3 19.60 4.13 -27.48
CA ASN A 3 19.97 3.44 -26.24
C ASN A 3 21.50 3.52 -26.09
N GLN A 4 22.01 4.57 -25.45
CA GLN A 4 23.35 4.53 -24.89
C GLN A 4 23.26 3.77 -23.56
N PRO A 5 24.11 2.76 -23.32
CA PRO A 5 24.24 2.22 -21.98
C PRO A 5 24.70 3.37 -21.09
N PHE A 6 23.90 3.70 -20.08
CA PHE A 6 24.31 4.64 -19.05
C PHE A 6 25.39 3.94 -18.23
N ASP A 7 26.66 4.18 -18.57
CA ASP A 7 27.80 3.73 -17.78
C ASP A 7 27.79 4.51 -16.45
N ILE A 8 27.16 3.94 -15.42
CA ILE A 8 27.14 4.52 -14.09
C ILE A 8 28.36 4.03 -13.34
N GLN A 9 29.32 4.93 -13.17
CA GLN A 9 30.49 4.68 -12.35
C GLN A 9 30.27 5.15 -10.91
N VAL A 10 30.42 4.23 -9.96
CA VAL A 10 30.45 4.54 -8.52
C VAL A 10 31.89 4.41 -8.03
N SER A 11 32.37 5.43 -7.31
CA SER A 11 33.70 5.40 -6.69
C SER A 11 33.62 5.68 -5.20
N PHE A 12 34.30 4.85 -4.40
CA PHE A 12 34.39 5.00 -2.95
C PHE A 12 35.76 4.53 -2.45
N THR A 13 36.13 4.90 -1.24
CA THR A 13 37.36 4.45 -0.59
C THR A 13 37.09 3.20 0.24
N CYS A 14 37.98 2.21 0.14
CA CYS A 14 37.93 1.05 1.01
C CYS A 14 38.10 1.48 2.47
N GLN A 15 37.20 1.08 3.35
CA GLN A 15 37.25 1.45 4.77
C GLN A 15 38.43 0.84 5.54
N GLU A 16 39.16 -0.10 4.96
CA GLU A 16 40.22 -0.86 5.66
C GLU A 16 41.64 -0.55 5.20
N CYS A 17 41.81 -0.32 3.90
CA CYS A 17 43.12 -0.06 3.31
C CYS A 17 43.17 1.28 2.58
N GLU A 18 42.09 2.08 2.67
CA GLU A 18 41.94 3.41 2.08
C GLU A 18 42.08 3.47 0.55
N GLN A 19 42.28 2.33 -0.10
CA GLN A 19 42.39 2.23 -1.55
C GLN A 19 41.09 2.69 -2.22
N LYS A 20 41.23 3.55 -3.23
CA LYS A 20 40.09 3.98 -4.06
C LYS A 20 39.62 2.81 -4.93
N ILE A 21 38.33 2.51 -4.85
CA ILE A 21 37.64 1.51 -5.65
C ILE A 21 36.72 2.26 -6.62
N ALA A 22 36.75 1.89 -7.90
CA ALA A 22 35.87 2.42 -8.93
C ALA A 22 35.20 1.25 -9.65
N VAL A 23 33.88 1.30 -9.77
CA VAL A 23 33.04 0.21 -10.26
C VAL A 23 32.09 0.76 -11.30
N ASP A 24 32.06 0.13 -12.46
CA ASP A 24 31.03 0.37 -13.45
C ASP A 24 29.87 -0.58 -13.19
N LEU A 25 28.70 -0.01 -12.90
CA LEU A 25 27.49 -0.76 -12.60
C LEU A 25 26.64 -1.01 -13.84
N GLY A 26 26.93 -0.36 -14.98
CA GLY A 26 26.12 -0.45 -16.19
C GLY A 26 24.62 -0.35 -15.87
N GLY A 27 23.83 -1.33 -16.31
CA GLY A 27 22.39 -1.43 -16.04
C GLY A 27 22.00 -2.31 -14.83
N GLU A 28 22.95 -2.91 -14.11
CA GLU A 28 22.64 -3.79 -12.98
C GLU A 28 22.34 -2.95 -11.72
N PRO A 29 21.25 -3.23 -10.98
CA PRO A 29 20.88 -2.44 -9.80
C PRO A 29 21.83 -2.64 -8.62
N LEU A 30 22.57 -3.75 -8.60
CA LEU A 30 23.41 -4.16 -7.50
C LEU A 30 24.61 -4.95 -8.00
N SER A 31 25.79 -4.66 -7.47
CA SER A 31 27.03 -5.35 -7.83
C SER A 31 27.87 -5.64 -6.59
N VAL A 32 28.56 -6.77 -6.60
CA VAL A 32 29.45 -7.19 -5.52
C VAL A 32 30.89 -6.98 -5.95
N VAL A 33 31.63 -6.20 -5.16
CA VAL A 33 32.95 -5.69 -5.53
C VAL A 33 33.94 -6.06 -4.46
N CYS A 34 35.06 -6.68 -4.85
CA CYS A 34 36.15 -6.99 -3.96
C CYS A 34 37.27 -5.95 -4.07
N CYS A 35 37.77 -5.47 -2.94
CA CYS A 35 38.95 -4.61 -2.92
C CYS A 35 40.20 -5.40 -3.35
N SER A 36 40.95 -4.89 -4.32
CA SER A 36 42.16 -5.54 -4.85
C SER A 36 43.33 -5.58 -3.86
N GLN A 37 43.31 -4.76 -2.81
CA GLN A 37 44.38 -4.65 -1.81
C GLN A 37 44.13 -5.55 -0.60
N CYS A 38 42.92 -5.52 -0.03
CA CYS A 38 42.60 -6.22 1.22
C CYS A 38 41.59 -7.37 1.07
N ASN A 39 41.13 -7.66 -0.17
CA ASN A 39 40.13 -8.67 -0.50
C ASN A 39 38.79 -8.56 0.26
N LYS A 40 38.50 -7.40 0.88
CA LYS A 40 37.18 -7.18 1.48
C LYS A 40 36.14 -6.97 0.39
N THR A 41 34.99 -7.58 0.60
CA THR A 41 33.85 -7.54 -0.31
C THR A 41 32.87 -6.45 0.11
N PHE A 42 32.37 -5.70 -0.85
CA PHE A 42 31.38 -4.65 -0.69
C PHE A 42 30.21 -4.90 -1.62
N THR A 43 29.00 -4.63 -1.15
CA THR A 43 27.81 -4.58 -2.00
C THR A 43 27.54 -3.14 -2.38
N VAL A 44 27.55 -2.85 -3.68
CA VAL A 44 27.36 -1.51 -4.22
C VAL A 44 26.02 -1.48 -4.95
N MET A 45 25.17 -0.51 -4.60
CA MET A 45 23.91 -0.28 -5.29
C MET A 45 24.08 0.81 -6.34
N ARG A 46 23.40 0.62 -7.47
CA ARG A 46 23.26 1.65 -8.50
C ARG A 46 22.50 2.84 -7.90
N PRO A 47 23.07 4.05 -7.88
CA PRO A 47 22.32 5.23 -7.47
C PRO A 47 21.16 5.46 -8.43
N ALA A 48 19.97 5.73 -7.89
CA ALA A 48 18.80 6.05 -8.70
C ALA A 48 19.08 7.30 -9.54
N ILE A 49 18.89 7.21 -10.86
CA ILE A 49 18.96 8.38 -11.73
C ILE A 49 17.66 9.19 -11.58
N ALA A 50 17.74 10.51 -11.77
CA ALA A 50 16.61 11.43 -11.71
C ALA A 50 15.35 10.97 -12.48
N GLU A 51 15.48 10.27 -13.62
CA GLU A 51 14.34 9.73 -14.38
C GLU A 51 13.61 8.59 -13.65
N GLU A 52 14.34 7.69 -12.98
CA GLU A 52 13.76 6.61 -12.18
C GLU A 52 13.05 7.21 -10.94
N ILE A 53 13.66 8.22 -10.33
CA ILE A 53 13.05 8.98 -9.21
C ILE A 53 11.76 9.67 -9.67
N LEU A 54 11.75 10.31 -10.84
CA LEU A 54 10.56 10.98 -11.38
C LEU A 54 9.40 10.00 -11.58
N ILE A 55 9.66 8.81 -12.13
CA ILE A 55 8.64 7.76 -12.32
C ILE A 55 8.04 7.33 -10.98
N ASP A 56 8.88 7.14 -9.95
CA ASP A 56 8.41 6.76 -8.61
C ASP A 56 7.53 7.86 -7.98
N TRP A 57 7.90 9.13 -8.15
CA TRP A 57 7.09 10.26 -7.68
C TRP A 57 5.77 10.40 -8.44
N GLU A 58 5.75 10.16 -9.76
CA GLU A 58 4.53 10.18 -10.57
C GLU A 58 3.56 9.08 -10.12
N ASN A 59 4.07 7.88 -9.87
CA ASN A 59 3.28 6.75 -9.38
C ASN A 59 2.70 7.04 -7.99
N GLU A 60 3.51 7.55 -7.05
CA GLU A 60 3.04 7.89 -5.71
C GLU A 60 2.01 9.03 -5.77
N ALA A 61 2.24 10.06 -6.59
CA ALA A 61 1.28 11.15 -6.79
C ALA A 61 -0.07 10.65 -7.34
N LEU A 62 -0.05 9.70 -8.27
CA LEU A 62 -1.26 9.07 -8.78
C LEU A 62 -2.00 8.29 -7.69
N ILE A 63 -1.30 7.51 -6.88
CA ILE A 63 -1.89 6.76 -5.76
C ILE A 63 -2.53 7.71 -4.75
N GLN A 64 -1.83 8.80 -4.39
CA GLN A 64 -2.34 9.80 -3.46
C GLN A 64 -3.57 10.51 -4.02
N LYS A 65 -3.58 10.82 -5.32
CA LYS A 65 -4.75 11.38 -6.00
C LYS A 65 -5.95 10.43 -5.91
N ILE A 66 -5.78 9.15 -6.25
CA ILE A 66 -6.85 8.14 -6.17
C ILE A 66 -7.40 8.03 -4.74
N ARG A 67 -6.51 8.03 -3.73
CA ARG A 67 -6.91 7.99 -2.32
C ARG A 67 -7.69 9.25 -1.91
N ALA A 68 -7.24 10.42 -2.34
CA ALA A 68 -7.93 11.67 -2.06
C ALA A 68 -9.31 11.72 -2.72
N GLU A 69 -9.43 11.28 -3.98
CA GLU A 69 -10.69 11.19 -4.71
C GLU A 69 -11.67 10.22 -4.01
N LYS A 70 -11.19 9.04 -3.59
CA LYS A 70 -11.99 8.08 -2.80
C LYS A 70 -12.44 8.67 -1.47
N SER A 71 -11.55 9.32 -0.74
CA SER A 71 -11.89 9.98 0.53
C SER A 71 -12.93 11.10 0.35
N GLN A 72 -12.82 11.86 -0.75
CA GLN A 72 -13.79 12.89 -1.08
C GLN A 72 -15.16 12.30 -1.47
N SER A 73 -15.19 11.22 -2.26
CA SER A 73 -16.44 10.54 -2.60
C SER A 73 -17.11 9.94 -1.38
N ASP A 74 -16.34 9.33 -0.49
CA ASP A 74 -16.84 8.73 0.76
C ASP A 74 -17.42 9.82 1.68
N SER A 75 -16.74 10.96 1.78
CA SER A 75 -17.21 12.12 2.55
C SER A 75 -18.53 12.68 1.99
N SER A 76 -18.65 12.82 0.67
CA SER A 76 -19.87 13.26 0.01
C SER A 76 -21.02 12.26 0.19
N SER A 77 -20.72 10.96 0.12
CA SER A 77 -21.66 9.86 0.33
C SER A 77 -22.21 9.87 1.76
N LEU A 78 -21.31 9.98 2.75
CA LEU A 78 -21.68 10.07 4.17
C LEU A 78 -22.53 11.31 4.46
N LEU A 79 -22.17 12.48 3.92
CA LEU A 79 -22.94 13.71 4.10
C LEU A 79 -24.37 13.56 3.55
N SER A 80 -24.51 12.93 2.37
CA SER A 80 -25.81 12.64 1.76
C SER A 80 -26.65 11.70 2.62
N LEU A 81 -26.03 10.66 3.19
CA LEU A 81 -26.68 9.77 4.16
C LEU A 81 -27.17 10.55 5.40
N VAL A 82 -26.33 11.41 5.97
CA VAL A 82 -26.68 12.21 7.17
C VAL A 82 -27.89 13.09 6.89
N ILE A 83 -27.91 13.80 5.74
CA ILE A 83 -29.07 14.61 5.34
C ILE A 83 -30.32 13.73 5.23
N LYS A 84 -30.22 12.58 4.56
CA LYS A 84 -31.35 11.66 4.39
C LYS A 84 -31.91 11.13 5.71
N VAL A 85 -31.03 10.81 6.65
CA VAL A 85 -31.43 10.37 7.99
C VAL A 85 -32.12 11.50 8.76
N ILE A 86 -31.60 12.73 8.69
CA ILE A 86 -32.26 13.89 9.32
C ILE A 86 -33.66 14.10 8.74
N GLU A 87 -33.84 14.03 7.42
CA GLU A 87 -35.15 14.12 6.78
C GLU A 87 -36.13 13.04 7.32
N LEU A 88 -35.69 11.79 7.34
CA LEU A 88 -36.51 10.66 7.80
C LEU A 88 -36.88 10.78 9.28
N LEU A 89 -35.97 11.26 10.13
CA LEU A 89 -36.22 11.43 11.57
C LEU A 89 -37.06 12.67 11.91
N THR A 90 -37.09 13.66 11.03
CA THR A 90 -37.84 14.91 11.25
C THR A 90 -39.26 14.85 10.66
N TRP A 91 -39.56 13.86 9.81
CA TRP A 91 -40.91 13.63 9.33
C TRP A 91 -41.84 13.08 10.42
N ARG A 92 -43.08 13.60 10.42
CA ARG A 92 -44.14 13.16 11.35
C ARG A 92 -44.86 11.95 10.77
N ASP A 93 -44.24 10.78 10.84
CA ASP A 93 -44.76 9.54 10.23
C ASP A 93 -45.03 8.41 11.25
N LYS A 94 -45.36 8.78 12.49
CA LYS A 94 -45.71 7.84 13.58
C LYS A 94 -44.63 6.77 13.84
N GLY A 95 -43.36 7.08 13.57
CA GLY A 95 -42.22 6.22 13.87
C GLY A 95 -41.72 5.38 12.68
N ASN A 96 -42.36 5.49 11.50
CA ASN A 96 -41.90 4.82 10.30
C ASN A 96 -40.51 5.35 9.84
N GLY A 97 -40.26 6.63 10.05
CA GLY A 97 -39.04 7.31 9.62
C GLY A 97 -37.83 6.91 10.43
N GLN A 98 -38.04 6.47 11.68
CA GLN A 98 -36.98 5.86 12.49
C GLN A 98 -36.54 4.51 11.90
N VAL A 99 -37.49 3.69 11.47
CA VAL A 99 -37.19 2.39 10.85
C VAL A 99 -36.49 2.55 9.51
N GLU A 100 -36.97 3.49 8.68
CA GLU A 100 -36.35 3.79 7.39
C GLU A 100 -34.95 4.42 7.55
N ALA A 101 -34.75 5.30 8.54
CA ALA A 101 -33.44 5.88 8.84
C ALA A 101 -32.43 4.79 9.21
N ILE A 102 -32.83 3.86 10.08
CA ILE A 102 -31.99 2.70 10.45
C ILE A 102 -31.68 1.83 9.23
N ARG A 103 -32.64 1.64 8.32
CA ARG A 103 -32.44 0.86 7.09
C ARG A 103 -31.43 1.52 6.16
N GLU A 104 -31.55 2.83 5.91
CA GLU A 104 -30.63 3.59 5.07
C GLU A 104 -29.21 3.60 5.66
N MET A 105 -29.07 3.79 6.97
CA MET A 105 -27.77 3.71 7.64
C MET A 105 -27.13 2.33 7.50
N ARG A 106 -27.90 1.25 7.70
CA ARG A 106 -27.39 -0.13 7.55
C ARG A 106 -26.97 -0.43 6.12
N LYS A 107 -27.77 -0.01 5.14
CA LYS A 107 -27.44 -0.19 3.73
C LYS A 107 -26.12 0.51 3.38
N TRP A 108 -25.98 1.77 3.80
CA TRP A 108 -24.75 2.53 3.58
C TRP A 108 -23.52 1.86 4.21
N LEU A 109 -23.64 1.34 5.45
CA LEU A 109 -22.56 0.60 6.11
C LEU A 109 -22.16 -0.66 5.33
N ILE A 110 -23.12 -1.44 4.81
CA ILE A 110 -22.84 -2.64 4.00
C ILE A 110 -22.12 -2.26 2.70
N ASP A 111 -22.54 -1.16 2.07
CA ASP A 111 -21.98 -0.72 0.79
C ASP A 111 -20.58 -0.09 0.93
N HIS A 112 -20.20 0.38 2.13
CA HIS A 112 -18.94 1.11 2.38
C HIS A 112 -17.98 0.43 3.38
N GLU A 113 -18.35 -0.71 3.99
CA GLU A 113 -17.39 -1.55 4.73
C GLU A 113 -16.50 -2.34 3.76
N GLU A 114 -15.20 -2.02 3.72
CA GLU A 114 -14.18 -2.92 3.18
C GLU A 114 -14.03 -4.13 4.11
N VAL A 115 -14.85 -5.16 3.87
CA VAL A 115 -14.94 -6.40 4.65
C VAL A 115 -15.32 -6.15 6.12
N PRO A 116 -16.44 -6.70 6.63
CA PRO A 116 -16.75 -6.58 8.04
C PRO A 116 -15.59 -7.21 8.83
N PRO A 117 -15.00 -6.52 9.83
CA PRO A 117 -14.01 -7.14 10.74
C PRO A 117 -14.54 -8.44 11.38
N LEU A 118 -15.87 -8.58 11.44
CA LEU A 118 -16.58 -9.80 11.82
C LEU A 118 -16.36 -10.98 10.87
N ALA A 119 -16.22 -10.77 9.56
CA ALA A 119 -15.99 -11.84 8.60
C ALA A 119 -14.60 -12.48 8.76
N GLU A 120 -13.58 -11.69 9.10
CA GLU A 120 -12.25 -12.20 9.45
C GLU A 120 -12.26 -12.98 10.78
N LEU A 121 -12.99 -12.48 11.78
CA LEU A 121 -13.18 -13.17 13.06
C LEU A 121 -13.93 -14.51 12.93
N ILE A 122 -14.91 -14.58 12.03
CA ILE A 122 -15.66 -15.83 11.75
C ILE A 122 -14.78 -16.86 11.04
N GLN A 123 -13.90 -16.44 10.13
CA GLN A 123 -12.95 -17.32 9.45
C GLN A 123 -11.88 -17.87 10.39
N LEU A 124 -11.47 -17.11 11.41
CA LEU A 124 -10.54 -17.55 12.45
C LEU A 124 -11.14 -18.65 13.37
N ASP A 125 -12.41 -18.56 13.75
CA ASP A 125 -13.08 -19.61 14.56
C ASP A 125 -13.39 -20.88 13.72
N ALA A 126 -13.73 -20.71 12.43
CA ALA A 126 -13.96 -21.84 11.53
C ALA A 126 -12.70 -22.71 11.34
N ASN A 127 -11.52 -22.10 11.27
CA ASN A 127 -10.24 -22.82 11.15
C ASN A 127 -9.75 -23.44 12.46
N GLN A 128 -10.23 -23.01 13.63
CA GLN A 128 -9.92 -23.69 14.90
C GLN A 128 -10.75 -24.95 15.12
N ARG A 129 -11.98 -25.02 14.60
CA ARG A 129 -12.89 -26.15 14.81
C ARG A 129 -12.66 -27.33 13.87
N SER A 130 -11.98 -27.13 12.74
CA SER A 130 -11.67 -28.20 11.77
C SER A 130 -10.52 -29.11 12.21
N ASN A 131 -9.64 -28.67 13.12
CA ASN A 131 -8.46 -29.43 13.57
C ASN A 131 -8.69 -30.38 14.76
N LYS A 132 -9.93 -30.58 15.22
CA LYS A 132 -10.20 -31.36 16.44
C LYS A 132 -11.32 -32.37 16.30
N ARG A 133 -11.31 -33.17 15.23
CA ARG A 133 -12.12 -34.41 15.15
C ARG A 133 -11.40 -35.49 14.33
N GLU A 134 -10.28 -35.96 14.84
CA GLU A 134 -9.77 -37.30 14.51
C GLU A 134 -10.02 -38.20 15.72
N TRP A 135 -11.25 -38.74 15.80
CA TRP A 135 -11.54 -39.84 16.73
C TRP A 135 -11.03 -41.12 16.07
N ARG A 136 -9.98 -41.69 16.67
CA ARG A 136 -9.40 -42.99 16.33
C ARG A 136 -10.48 -44.07 16.28
N LYS A 137 -10.45 -44.88 15.22
CA LYS A 137 -10.96 -46.26 15.22
C LYS A 137 -9.78 -47.20 15.30
#